data_AF-A0A3D4IPU0-F1
#
_entry.id   AF-A0A3D4IPU0-F1
#
_cell.length_a   1.000
_cell.length_b   1.000
_cell.length_c   1.000
_cell.angle_alpha   90.00
_cell.angle_beta   90.00
_cell.angle_gamma   90.00
#
_symmetry.space_group_name_H-M   'P 1'
#
loop_
_entity.id
_entity.type
_entity.pdbx_description
1 polymer ?
#
loop_
_entity_poly.entity_id
_entity_poly.type
_entity_poly.pdbx_seq_one_letter_code
_entity_poly.pdbx_strand_id
1 'polypeptide(L)'
;MLKFIAKILGSKSQKDIKSIMPLVEQTKAEGEKLLSISNDDLRNKTVEIQAFINEKLKHTDDRLAELHQKIVDQPELDLNDKEAIFAEIDKIEKERNTELEGVLKEVLPQAFAIVKETAKRFKENEVLEVTARDFDRVMAATHENVKLVGDKALWKNQWMAAGNLIQWDMVHYDVQIIGGIVLHEGKIAEMATGEGKTLVATFPTFLNALAKRGVHIVTVNNYLAQRDSEWMAPLFQFHGLTVDCIDKHQPNSPERRKAYEADITYGTNNEFGFDYLRDNMARDPEELVQRRGHHYAMVDEVD
;
A
#
# COMPACT_ATOMS: atom_id res chain seq x y z
N MET A 1 -10.70 -43.46 1.86
CA MET A 1 -9.35 -43.15 1.30
C MET A 1 -8.99 -41.67 1.36
N LEU A 2 -9.80 -40.73 0.85
CA LEU A 2 -9.50 -39.28 0.87
C LEU A 2 -9.22 -38.67 2.26
N LYS A 3 -10.01 -39.00 3.30
CA LYS A 3 -9.75 -38.53 4.67
C LYS A 3 -8.48 -39.11 5.32
N PHE A 4 -8.02 -40.28 4.86
CA PHE A 4 -6.81 -40.93 5.38
C PHE A 4 -5.54 -40.37 4.70
N ILE A 5 -5.62 -40.06 3.39
CA ILE A 5 -4.56 -39.37 2.63
C ILE A 5 -4.40 -37.92 3.11
N ALA A 6 -5.50 -37.20 3.39
CA ALA A 6 -5.45 -35.87 3.99
C ALA A 6 -4.83 -35.86 5.40
N LYS A 7 -4.97 -36.95 6.17
CA LYS A 7 -4.37 -37.10 7.50
C LYS A 7 -2.85 -37.39 7.45
N ILE A 8 -2.36 -37.94 6.33
CA ILE A 8 -0.94 -38.25 6.10
C ILE A 8 -0.20 -37.10 5.39
N LEU A 9 -0.89 -36.34 4.52
CA LEU A 9 -0.29 -35.25 3.73
C LEU A 9 -0.65 -33.83 4.22
N GLY A 10 -1.59 -33.68 5.15
CA GLY A 10 -2.15 -32.40 5.56
C GLY A 10 -3.15 -31.82 4.54
N SER A 11 -4.04 -30.93 4.99
CA SER A 11 -4.93 -30.18 4.09
C SER A 11 -4.15 -29.19 3.22
N LYS A 12 -4.73 -28.73 2.10
CA LYS A 12 -4.12 -27.67 1.27
C LYS A 12 -3.80 -26.43 2.11
N SER A 13 -4.75 -25.97 2.91
CA SER A 13 -4.57 -24.85 3.85
C SER A 13 -3.39 -25.08 4.80
N GLN A 14 -3.23 -26.26 5.38
CA GLN A 14 -2.08 -26.57 6.25
C GLN A 14 -0.74 -26.50 5.51
N LYS A 15 -0.69 -26.96 4.26
CA LYS A 15 0.52 -26.87 3.42
C LYS A 15 0.84 -25.42 3.06
N ASP A 16 -0.18 -24.64 2.70
CA ASP A 16 -0.04 -23.24 2.33
C ASP A 16 0.46 -22.43 3.53
N ILE A 17 -0.13 -22.60 4.72
CA ILE A 17 0.36 -21.99 5.97
C ILE A 17 1.80 -22.41 6.25
N LYS A 18 2.12 -23.70 6.15
CA LYS A 18 3.50 -24.20 6.38
C LYS A 18 4.51 -23.54 5.43
N SER A 19 4.10 -23.23 4.20
CA SER A 19 4.98 -22.63 3.20
C SER A 19 5.33 -21.18 3.50
N ILE A 20 4.46 -20.45 4.20
CA ILE A 20 4.66 -19.03 4.56
C ILE A 20 5.21 -18.84 5.98
N MET A 21 5.20 -19.87 6.83
CA MET A 21 5.78 -19.79 8.19
C MET A 21 7.21 -19.25 8.24
N PRO A 22 8.13 -19.55 7.29
CA PRO A 22 9.45 -18.94 7.27
C PRO A 22 9.40 -17.40 7.20
N LEU A 23 8.47 -16.82 6.42
CA LEU A 23 8.28 -15.37 6.34
C LEU A 23 7.71 -14.80 7.64
N VAL A 24 6.83 -15.54 8.32
CA VAL A 24 6.30 -15.14 9.64
C VAL A 24 7.42 -15.06 10.67
N GLU A 25 8.28 -16.08 10.74
CA GLU A 25 9.40 -16.09 11.69
C GLU A 25 10.45 -15.04 11.34
N GLN A 26 10.72 -14.79 10.06
CA GLN A 26 11.57 -13.68 9.62
C GLN A 26 10.96 -12.33 10.03
N THR A 27 9.65 -12.13 9.87
CA THR A 27 8.98 -10.89 10.26
C THR A 27 9.15 -10.63 11.76
N LYS A 28 9.00 -11.67 12.58
CA LYS A 28 9.23 -11.58 14.04
C LYS A 28 10.68 -11.22 14.34
N ALA A 29 11.63 -11.88 13.69
CA ALA A 29 13.06 -11.60 13.86
C ALA A 29 13.45 -10.18 13.42
N GLU A 30 12.86 -9.64 12.36
CA GLU A 30 13.02 -8.23 11.98
C GLU A 30 12.42 -7.29 13.03
N GLY A 31 11.26 -7.64 13.60
CA GLY A 31 10.62 -6.88 14.68
C GLY A 31 11.52 -6.71 15.91
N GLU A 32 12.24 -7.75 16.32
CA GLU A 32 13.19 -7.67 17.45
C GLU A 32 14.29 -6.61 17.22
N LYS A 33 14.70 -6.38 15.97
CA LYS A 33 15.71 -5.36 15.62
C LYS A 33 15.17 -3.93 15.74
N LEU A 34 13.85 -3.75 15.77
CA LEU A 34 13.21 -2.43 15.82
C LEU A 34 12.90 -1.97 17.24
N LEU A 35 13.02 -2.82 18.26
CA LEU A 35 12.60 -2.49 19.63
C LEU A 35 13.41 -1.35 20.27
N SER A 36 14.67 -1.17 19.87
CA SER A 36 15.61 -0.22 20.49
C SER A 36 15.92 1.00 19.62
N ILE A 37 15.36 1.09 18.41
CA ILE A 37 15.65 2.19 17.48
C ILE A 37 14.73 3.38 17.73
N SER A 38 15.19 4.58 17.39
CA SER A 38 14.36 5.79 17.52
C SER A 38 13.18 5.78 16.54
N ASN A 39 12.24 6.71 16.71
CA ASN A 39 11.16 6.91 15.74
C ASN A 39 11.69 7.41 14.39
N ASP A 40 12.74 8.23 14.40
CA ASP A 40 13.41 8.68 13.17
C ASP A 40 14.07 7.52 12.43
N ASP A 41 14.75 6.62 13.15
CA ASP A 41 15.36 5.43 12.56
C ASP A 41 14.32 4.46 12.02
N LEU A 42 13.18 4.31 12.70
CA LEU A 42 12.07 3.49 12.21
C LEU A 42 11.53 4.02 10.87
N ARG A 43 11.36 5.35 10.74
CA ARG A 43 10.98 5.98 9.45
C ARG A 43 12.08 5.83 8.40
N ASN A 44 13.35 5.85 8.79
CA ASN A 44 14.47 5.65 7.87
C ASN A 44 14.51 4.23 7.33
N LYS A 45 14.12 3.21 8.11
CA LYS A 45 13.99 1.84 7.61
C LYS A 45 13.02 1.74 6.43
N THR A 46 11.94 2.51 6.42
CA THR A 46 11.04 2.57 5.26
C THR A 46 11.72 3.16 4.03
N VAL A 47 12.49 4.25 4.20
CA VAL A 47 13.23 4.88 3.10
C VAL A 47 14.29 3.93 2.54
N GLU A 48 14.99 3.18 3.40
CA GLU A 48 15.95 2.15 3.01
C GLU A 48 15.29 1.05 2.15
N ILE A 49 14.10 0.59 2.53
CA ILE A 49 13.36 -0.41 1.74
C ILE A 49 12.93 0.16 0.38
N GLN A 50 12.44 1.40 0.34
CA GLN A 50 12.09 2.06 -0.92
C GLN A 50 13.31 2.21 -1.84
N ALA A 51 14.45 2.61 -1.29
CA ALA A 51 15.70 2.70 -2.04
C ALA A 51 16.13 1.34 -2.60
N PHE A 52 16.02 0.28 -1.79
CA PHE A 52 16.31 -1.09 -2.24
C PHE A 52 15.39 -1.54 -3.37
N ILE A 53 14.07 -1.29 -3.26
CA ILE A 53 13.12 -1.61 -4.33
C ILE A 53 13.51 -0.89 -5.63
N ASN A 54 13.79 0.40 -5.54
CA ASN A 54 14.17 1.21 -6.70
C ASN A 54 15.49 0.73 -7.32
N GLU A 55 16.48 0.37 -6.51
CA GLU A 55 17.76 -0.15 -6.99
C GLU A 55 17.59 -1.46 -7.76
N LYS A 56 16.78 -2.39 -7.24
CA LYS A 56 16.50 -3.68 -7.89
C LYS A 56 15.79 -3.53 -9.23
N LEU A 57 14.89 -2.55 -9.35
CA LEU A 57 14.10 -2.31 -10.55
C LEU A 57 14.77 -1.34 -11.54
N LYS A 58 15.87 -0.70 -11.14
CA LYS A 58 16.51 0.38 -11.89
C LYS A 58 16.78 0.02 -13.35
N HIS A 59 17.34 -1.17 -13.60
CA HIS A 59 17.66 -1.59 -14.97
C HIS A 59 16.41 -1.63 -15.87
N THR A 60 15.31 -2.17 -15.35
CA THR A 60 14.05 -2.28 -16.10
C THR A 60 13.35 -0.92 -16.22
N ASP A 61 13.44 -0.08 -15.18
CA ASP A 61 12.95 1.30 -15.19
C ASP A 61 13.70 2.18 -16.20
N ASP A 62 15.02 2.05 -16.30
CA ASP A 62 15.84 2.77 -17.27
C ASP A 62 15.43 2.41 -18.70
N ARG A 63 15.21 1.11 -18.99
CA ARG A 63 14.74 0.64 -20.30
C ARG A 63 13.36 1.22 -20.67
N LEU A 64 12.42 1.26 -19.71
CA LEU A 64 11.10 1.89 -19.92
C LEU A 64 11.24 3.39 -20.20
N ALA A 65 12.08 4.09 -19.42
CA ALA A 65 12.31 5.51 -19.60
C ALA A 65 12.91 5.83 -20.99
N GLU A 66 13.87 5.02 -21.45
CA GLU A 66 14.47 5.16 -22.79
C GLU A 66 13.42 4.99 -23.90
N LEU A 67 12.53 3.99 -23.80
CA LEU A 67 11.48 3.77 -24.80
C LEU A 67 10.44 4.89 -24.80
N HIS A 68 10.03 5.38 -23.63
CA HIS A 68 9.15 6.55 -23.54
C HIS A 68 9.80 7.79 -24.11
N GLN A 69 11.08 8.04 -23.81
CA GLN A 69 11.83 9.18 -24.34
C GLN A 69 11.95 9.11 -25.87
N LYS A 70 12.16 7.91 -26.43
CA LYS A 70 12.20 7.69 -27.88
C LYS A 70 10.89 8.12 -28.58
N ILE A 71 9.73 7.88 -27.96
CA ILE A 71 8.43 8.32 -28.50
C ILE A 71 8.33 9.85 -28.46
N VAL A 72 8.76 10.48 -27.37
CA VAL A 72 8.72 11.95 -27.20
C VAL A 72 9.66 12.66 -28.19
N ASP A 73 10.87 12.13 -28.36
CA ASP A 73 11.91 12.74 -29.21
C ASP A 73 11.62 12.56 -30.71
N GLN A 74 10.74 11.62 -31.07
CA GLN A 74 10.42 11.29 -32.46
C GLN A 74 8.90 11.36 -32.71
N PRO A 75 8.28 12.56 -32.65
CA PRO A 75 6.83 12.71 -32.80
C PRO A 75 6.33 12.31 -34.20
N GLU A 76 7.20 12.40 -35.21
CA GLU A 76 6.94 12.04 -36.61
C GLU A 76 7.05 10.53 -36.91
N LEU A 77 7.34 9.69 -35.90
CA LEU A 77 7.32 8.23 -36.09
C LEU A 77 5.99 7.80 -36.69
N ASP A 78 6.07 6.90 -37.68
CA ASP A 78 4.88 6.34 -38.28
C ASP A 78 4.11 5.48 -37.27
N LEU A 79 2.85 5.19 -37.61
CA LEU A 79 1.95 4.46 -36.72
C LEU A 79 2.49 3.07 -36.36
N ASN A 80 3.11 2.36 -37.31
CA ASN A 80 3.59 1.00 -37.10
C ASN A 80 4.80 0.98 -36.15
N ASP A 81 5.71 1.94 -36.30
CA ASP A 81 6.87 2.06 -35.42
C ASP A 81 6.44 2.44 -33.99
N LYS A 82 5.45 3.33 -33.84
CA LYS A 82 4.86 3.66 -32.53
C LYS A 82 4.22 2.43 -31.89
N GLU A 83 3.41 1.69 -32.64
CA GLU A 83 2.78 0.44 -32.17
C GLU A 83 3.82 -0.58 -31.70
N ALA A 84 4.93 -0.74 -32.44
CA ALA A 84 6.01 -1.65 -32.06
C ALA A 84 6.67 -1.22 -30.73
N ILE A 85 6.92 0.07 -30.53
CA ILE A 85 7.49 0.58 -29.28
C ILE A 85 6.50 0.40 -28.11
N PHE A 86 5.21 0.69 -28.31
CA PHE A 86 4.20 0.46 -27.27
C PHE A 86 4.08 -1.02 -26.89
N ALA A 87 4.14 -1.93 -27.86
CA ALA A 87 4.16 -3.37 -27.59
C ALA A 87 5.40 -3.81 -26.78
N GLU A 88 6.55 -3.17 -27.02
CA GLU A 88 7.76 -3.41 -26.23
C GLU A 88 7.63 -2.86 -24.80
N ILE A 89 7.08 -1.65 -24.64
CA ILE A 89 6.77 -1.06 -23.34
C ILE A 89 5.87 -2.00 -22.53
N ASP A 90 4.75 -2.47 -23.11
CA ASP A 90 3.82 -3.40 -22.44
C ASP A 90 4.51 -4.70 -22.00
N LYS A 91 5.46 -5.20 -22.79
CA LYS A 91 6.23 -6.39 -22.44
C LYS A 91 7.15 -6.12 -21.26
N ILE A 92 7.89 -5.02 -21.28
CA ILE A 92 8.82 -4.65 -20.22
C ILE A 92 8.06 -4.29 -18.93
N GLU A 93 6.88 -3.68 -19.01
CA GLU A 93 6.03 -3.45 -17.84
C GLU A 93 5.62 -4.76 -17.15
N LYS A 94 5.32 -5.81 -17.92
CA LYS A 94 5.03 -7.15 -17.38
C LYS A 94 6.27 -7.78 -16.74
N GLU A 95 7.44 -7.64 -17.37
CA GLU A 95 8.73 -8.06 -16.80
C GLU A 95 8.97 -7.35 -15.45
N ARG A 96 8.81 -6.02 -15.44
CA ARG A 96 8.96 -5.17 -14.25
C ARG A 96 8.01 -5.58 -13.12
N ASN A 97 6.75 -5.87 -13.42
CA ASN A 97 5.78 -6.31 -12.40
C ASN A 97 6.20 -7.65 -11.78
N THR A 98 6.70 -8.58 -12.60
CA THR A 98 7.22 -9.88 -12.12
C THR A 98 8.44 -9.69 -11.22
N GLU A 99 9.37 -8.81 -11.61
CA GLU A 99 10.54 -8.46 -10.80
C GLU A 99 10.11 -7.81 -9.47
N LEU A 100 9.18 -6.85 -9.53
CA LEU A 100 8.65 -6.17 -8.36
C LEU A 100 8.01 -7.14 -7.37
N GLU A 101 7.20 -8.11 -7.81
CA GLU A 101 6.65 -9.15 -6.93
C GLU A 101 7.74 -9.92 -6.18
N GLY A 102 8.82 -10.28 -6.88
CA GLY A 102 9.98 -10.94 -6.27
C GLY A 102 10.66 -10.07 -5.21
N VAL A 103 10.88 -8.80 -5.52
CA VAL A 103 11.51 -7.83 -4.61
C VAL A 103 10.62 -7.52 -3.40
N LEU A 104 9.31 -7.34 -3.59
CA LEU A 104 8.36 -7.13 -2.50
C LEU A 104 8.33 -8.32 -1.55
N LYS A 105 8.41 -9.56 -2.07
CA LYS A 105 8.53 -10.76 -1.24
C LYS A 105 9.82 -10.81 -0.44
N GLU A 106 10.93 -10.30 -0.98
CA GLU A 106 12.23 -10.21 -0.29
C GLU A 106 12.17 -9.23 0.89
N VAL A 107 11.51 -8.08 0.73
CA VAL A 107 11.43 -7.03 1.77
C VAL A 107 10.20 -7.16 2.67
N LEU A 108 9.31 -8.11 2.40
CA LEU A 108 8.06 -8.32 3.15
C LEU A 108 8.30 -8.43 4.67
N PRO A 109 9.26 -9.23 5.17
CA PRO A 109 9.48 -9.36 6.60
C PRO A 109 9.79 -8.03 7.29
N GLN A 110 10.66 -7.21 6.67
CA GLN A 110 11.04 -5.89 7.18
C GLN A 110 9.85 -4.92 7.13
N ALA A 111 9.12 -4.88 6.02
CA ALA A 111 7.96 -4.01 5.86
C ALA A 111 6.86 -4.32 6.87
N PHE A 112 6.55 -5.60 7.09
CA PHE A 112 5.54 -6.01 8.05
C PHE A 112 6.00 -5.74 9.49
N ALA A 113 7.27 -5.96 9.80
CA ALA A 113 7.83 -5.62 11.11
C ALA A 113 7.69 -4.12 11.41
N ILE A 114 7.94 -3.24 10.43
CA ILE A 114 7.77 -1.78 10.57
C ILE A 114 6.31 -1.44 10.90
N VAL A 115 5.34 -1.99 10.17
CA VAL A 115 3.91 -1.73 10.42
C VAL A 115 3.51 -2.15 11.83
N LYS A 116 3.90 -3.36 12.24
CA LYS A 116 3.61 -3.90 13.57
C LYS A 116 4.22 -3.05 14.69
N GLU A 117 5.48 -2.66 14.55
CA GLU A 117 6.17 -1.81 15.53
C GLU A 117 5.56 -0.41 15.57
N THR A 118 5.19 0.16 14.43
CA THR A 118 4.56 1.50 14.38
C THR A 118 3.21 1.50 15.08
N ALA A 119 2.37 0.48 14.83
CA ALA A 119 1.10 0.30 15.51
C ALA A 119 1.28 0.17 17.03
N LYS A 120 2.27 -0.62 17.47
CA LYS A 120 2.61 -0.77 18.89
C LYS A 120 3.03 0.56 19.51
N ARG A 121 3.91 1.32 18.84
CA ARG A 121 4.37 2.62 19.34
C ARG A 121 3.23 3.62 19.49
N PHE A 122 2.30 3.70 18.53
CA PHE A 122 1.10 4.53 18.66
C PHE A 122 0.20 4.09 19.83
N LYS A 123 0.06 2.77 20.07
CA LYS A 123 -0.73 2.27 21.20
C LYS A 123 -0.08 2.63 22.54
N GLU A 124 1.23 2.49 22.65
CA GLU A 124 1.97 2.64 23.92
C GLU A 124 2.30 4.10 24.27
N ASN A 125 2.19 5.03 23.32
CA ASN A 125 2.57 6.43 23.50
C ASN A 125 1.47 7.36 22.98
N GLU A 126 1.12 8.39 23.77
CA GLU A 126 0.16 9.41 23.33
C GLU A 126 0.68 10.26 22.15
N VAL A 127 2.01 10.40 22.06
CA VAL A 127 2.71 11.19 21.05
C VAL A 127 3.98 10.46 20.62
N LEU A 128 4.18 10.35 19.30
CA LEU A 128 5.45 9.99 18.68
C LEU A 128 6.15 11.25 18.20
N GLU A 129 7.30 11.56 18.79
CA GLU A 129 8.17 12.64 18.35
C GLU A 129 9.16 12.14 17.29
N VAL A 130 9.33 12.93 16.23
CA VAL A 130 10.30 12.72 15.13
C VAL A 130 10.88 14.04 14.68
N THR A 131 12.02 14.00 14.01
CA THR A 131 12.57 15.16 13.30
C THR A 131 11.66 15.50 12.12
N ALA A 132 11.25 16.76 12.02
CA ALA A 132 10.27 17.20 11.03
C ALA A 132 10.85 17.19 9.60
N ARG A 133 10.19 16.44 8.72
CA ARG A 133 10.41 16.39 7.26
C ARG A 133 9.39 17.26 6.55
N ASP A 134 9.58 17.53 5.27
CA ASP A 134 8.62 18.31 4.47
C ASP A 134 7.23 17.68 4.45
N PHE A 135 7.16 16.35 4.42
CA PHE A 135 5.90 15.63 4.53
C PHE A 135 5.16 15.94 5.84
N ASP A 136 5.86 16.00 6.98
CA ASP A 136 5.25 16.33 8.27
C ASP A 136 4.69 17.76 8.28
N ARG A 137 5.32 18.69 7.54
CA ARG A 137 4.82 20.07 7.40
C ARG A 137 3.52 20.14 6.62
N VAL A 138 3.40 19.33 5.55
CA VAL A 138 2.16 19.21 4.78
C VAL A 138 1.06 18.58 5.64
N MET A 139 1.39 17.54 6.41
CA MET A 139 0.42 16.88 7.30
C MET A 139 -0.04 17.83 8.41
N ALA A 140 0.87 18.54 9.07
CA ALA A 140 0.53 19.48 10.14
C ALA A 140 -0.37 20.65 9.68
N ALA A 141 -0.39 20.97 8.39
CA ALA A 141 -1.27 22.00 7.83
C ALA A 141 -2.73 21.53 7.68
N THR A 142 -2.96 20.22 7.60
CA THR A 142 -4.28 19.65 7.26
C THR A 142 -4.80 18.64 8.29
N HIS A 143 -3.94 18.15 9.19
CA HIS A 143 -4.24 17.10 10.15
C HIS A 143 -3.93 17.56 11.59
N GLU A 144 -4.96 17.64 12.44
CA GLU A 144 -4.85 18.15 13.82
C GLU A 144 -3.99 17.26 14.74
N ASN A 145 -3.79 15.99 14.37
CA ASN A 145 -2.96 15.03 15.10
C ASN A 145 -1.46 15.19 14.82
N VAL A 146 -1.05 16.06 13.90
CA VAL A 146 0.36 16.37 13.63
C VAL A 146 0.66 17.81 14.01
N LYS A 147 1.62 18.04 14.90
CA LYS A 147 2.01 19.39 15.35
C LYS A 147 3.50 19.62 15.18
N LEU A 148 3.88 20.78 14.66
CA LEU A 148 5.28 21.19 14.58
C LEU A 148 5.68 21.95 15.84
N VAL A 149 6.81 21.57 16.44
CA VAL A 149 7.42 22.24 17.59
C VAL A 149 8.91 22.39 17.30
N GLY A 150 9.34 23.59 16.89
CA GLY A 150 10.72 23.82 16.46
C GLY A 150 11.08 22.98 15.22
N ASP A 151 12.10 22.14 15.34
CA ASP A 151 12.55 21.19 14.32
C ASP A 151 11.89 19.80 14.44
N LYS A 152 10.93 19.64 15.36
CA LYS A 152 10.23 18.37 15.61
C LYS A 152 8.81 18.36 15.07
N ALA A 153 8.35 17.18 14.70
CA ALA A 153 6.96 16.87 14.44
C ALA A 153 6.44 15.89 15.50
N LEU A 154 5.31 16.24 16.11
CA LEU A 154 4.63 15.48 17.15
C LEU A 154 3.39 14.82 16.55
N TRP A 155 3.41 13.50 16.44
CA TRP A 155 2.32 12.69 15.92
C TRP A 155 1.52 12.08 17.05
N LYS A 156 0.29 12.54 17.25
CA LYS A 156 -0.60 12.02 18.30
C LYS A 156 -1.16 10.65 17.92
N ASN A 157 -1.42 9.82 18.92
CA ASN A 157 -2.11 8.54 18.75
C ASN A 157 -3.64 8.64 18.65
N GLN A 158 -4.19 9.85 18.54
CA GLN A 158 -5.63 10.08 18.41
C GLN A 158 -5.91 11.10 17.31
N TRP A 159 -6.95 10.85 16.52
CA TRP A 159 -7.36 11.68 15.38
C TRP A 159 -8.83 11.46 15.02
N MET A 160 -9.37 12.38 14.23
CA MET A 160 -10.73 12.26 13.69
C MET A 160 -10.77 11.24 12.55
N ALA A 161 -11.74 10.32 12.60
CA ALA A 161 -12.07 9.43 11.49
C ALA A 161 -13.59 9.25 11.41
N ALA A 162 -14.14 9.49 10.22
CA ALA A 162 -15.57 9.56 9.91
C ALA A 162 -16.37 10.38 10.95
N GLY A 163 -15.82 11.52 11.36
CA GLY A 163 -16.46 12.43 12.32
C GLY A 163 -16.36 12.02 13.79
N ASN A 164 -15.65 10.95 14.12
CA ASN A 164 -15.43 10.51 15.51
C ASN A 164 -13.95 10.65 15.89
N LEU A 165 -13.67 11.10 17.11
CA LEU A 165 -12.32 11.07 17.65
C LEU A 165 -11.97 9.62 18.02
N ILE A 166 -11.00 9.04 17.33
CA ILE A 166 -10.50 7.68 17.57
C ILE A 166 -9.14 7.77 18.23
N GLN A 167 -8.92 6.98 19.27
CA GLN A 167 -7.61 6.70 19.83
C GLN A 167 -7.12 5.35 19.28
N TRP A 168 -5.87 5.31 18.81
CA TRP A 168 -5.23 4.09 18.38
C TRP A 168 -4.90 3.21 19.59
N ASP A 169 -5.58 2.07 19.69
CA ASP A 169 -5.38 1.10 20.77
C ASP A 169 -5.15 -0.34 20.24
N MET A 170 -4.52 -0.45 19.08
CA MET A 170 -4.36 -1.72 18.36
C MET A 170 -2.89 -2.14 18.24
N VAL A 171 -2.64 -3.44 18.37
CA VAL A 171 -1.36 -4.12 18.08
C VAL A 171 -1.64 -5.35 17.25
N HIS A 172 -0.76 -5.64 16.29
CA HIS A 172 -0.92 -6.83 15.47
C HIS A 172 -0.52 -8.10 16.23
N TYR A 173 -1.32 -9.16 16.07
CA TYR A 173 -0.99 -10.52 16.52
C TYR A 173 -0.22 -11.29 15.47
N ASP A 174 0.51 -12.33 15.88
CA ASP A 174 1.30 -13.15 14.96
C ASP A 174 0.44 -13.85 13.90
N VAL A 175 -0.79 -14.24 14.26
CA VAL A 175 -1.76 -14.83 13.30
C VAL A 175 -2.18 -13.84 12.22
N GLN A 176 -2.12 -12.53 12.48
CA GLN A 176 -2.45 -11.50 11.49
C GLN A 176 -1.33 -11.33 10.46
N ILE A 177 -0.08 -11.68 10.80
CA ILE A 177 1.03 -11.73 9.83
C ILE A 177 0.73 -12.75 8.74
N ILE A 178 0.17 -13.91 9.12
CA ILE A 178 -0.27 -14.95 8.17
C ILE A 178 -1.30 -14.38 7.19
N GLY A 179 -2.33 -13.70 7.71
CA GLY A 179 -3.36 -13.06 6.89
C GLY A 179 -2.76 -12.03 5.92
N GLY A 180 -1.85 -11.19 6.40
CA GLY A 180 -1.17 -10.20 5.56
C GLY A 180 -0.35 -10.82 4.43
N ILE A 181 0.38 -11.92 4.69
CA ILE A 181 1.15 -12.63 3.66
C ILE A 181 0.21 -13.24 2.62
N VAL A 182 -0.87 -13.88 3.06
CA VAL A 182 -1.88 -14.48 2.16
C VAL A 182 -2.48 -13.43 1.23
N LEU A 183 -2.82 -12.26 1.75
CA LEU A 183 -3.34 -11.15 0.95
C LEU A 183 -2.31 -10.61 -0.04
N HIS A 184 -1.05 -10.48 0.36
CA HIS A 184 0.03 -10.07 -0.54
C HIS A 184 0.25 -11.10 -1.67
N GLU A 185 0.10 -12.40 -1.40
CA GLU A 185 0.18 -13.46 -2.42
C GLU A 185 -1.05 -13.51 -3.37
N GLY A 186 -1.96 -12.52 -3.30
CA GLY A 186 -3.14 -12.44 -4.17
C GLY A 186 -4.20 -13.49 -3.85
N LYS A 187 -4.24 -13.99 -2.62
CA LYS A 187 -5.20 -15.01 -2.15
C LYS A 187 -6.23 -14.40 -1.20
N ILE A 188 -7.33 -15.14 -1.02
CA ILE A 188 -8.37 -14.79 -0.04
C ILE A 188 -7.93 -15.24 1.35
N ALA A 189 -7.90 -14.30 2.30
CA ALA A 189 -7.69 -14.60 3.72
C ALA A 189 -9.05 -14.65 4.43
N GLU A 190 -9.57 -15.87 4.64
CA GLU A 190 -10.79 -16.06 5.44
C GLU A 190 -10.46 -15.88 6.92
N MET A 191 -11.05 -14.86 7.55
CA MET A 191 -10.85 -14.52 8.95
C MET A 191 -12.21 -14.32 9.62
N ALA A 192 -12.37 -14.84 10.84
CA ALA A 192 -13.60 -14.66 11.60
C ALA A 192 -13.81 -13.18 11.95
N THR A 193 -15.08 -12.77 12.12
CA THR A 193 -15.42 -11.43 12.59
C THR A 193 -14.75 -11.15 13.93
N GLY A 194 -14.07 -10.02 14.05
CA GLY A 194 -13.32 -9.65 15.25
C GLY A 194 -11.82 -9.97 15.20
N GLU A 195 -11.34 -10.74 14.22
CA GLU A 195 -9.91 -11.05 14.04
C GLU A 195 -9.08 -9.87 13.48
N GLY A 196 -9.71 -8.70 13.30
CA GLY A 196 -9.04 -7.46 12.89
C GLY A 196 -8.71 -7.38 11.40
N LYS A 197 -9.65 -7.74 10.50
CA LYS A 197 -9.49 -7.67 9.03
C LYS A 197 -8.90 -6.33 8.56
N THR A 198 -9.45 -5.20 9.03
CA THR A 198 -8.94 -3.86 8.72
C THR A 198 -7.49 -3.64 9.17
N LEU A 199 -7.10 -4.17 10.33
CA LEU A 199 -5.73 -4.07 10.82
C LEU A 199 -4.79 -4.96 10.03
N VAL A 200 -5.20 -6.18 9.68
CA VAL A 200 -4.43 -7.13 8.86
C VAL A 200 -4.13 -6.53 7.48
N ALA A 201 -5.12 -5.86 6.88
CA ALA A 201 -5.00 -5.18 5.60
C ALA A 201 -3.86 -4.14 5.56
N THR A 202 -3.47 -3.56 6.70
CA THR A 202 -2.36 -2.59 6.75
C THR A 202 -1.01 -3.18 6.32
N PHE A 203 -0.78 -4.48 6.53
CA PHE A 203 0.45 -5.14 6.14
C PHE A 203 0.69 -5.13 4.62
N PRO A 204 -0.15 -5.78 3.78
CA PRO A 204 0.05 -5.78 2.33
C PRO A 204 -0.16 -4.39 1.74
N THR A 205 -1.00 -3.55 2.34
CA THR A 205 -1.18 -2.16 1.90
C THR A 205 0.12 -1.38 2.00
N PHE A 206 0.78 -1.41 3.17
CA PHE A 206 2.05 -0.73 3.36
C PHE A 206 3.12 -1.25 2.39
N LEU A 207 3.29 -2.58 2.33
CA LEU A 207 4.30 -3.22 1.49
C LEU A 207 4.16 -2.82 0.01
N ASN A 208 2.97 -2.99 -0.57
CA ASN A 208 2.75 -2.67 -1.99
C ASN A 208 2.82 -1.15 -2.25
N ALA A 209 2.42 -0.31 -1.31
CA ALA A 209 2.52 1.15 -1.43
C ALA A 209 3.98 1.64 -1.48
N LEU A 210 4.95 0.88 -0.96
CA LEU A 210 6.38 1.24 -1.06
C LEU A 210 6.88 1.28 -2.50
N ALA A 211 6.22 0.57 -3.42
CA ALA A 211 6.54 0.59 -4.85
C ALA A 211 6.04 1.85 -5.58
N LYS A 212 5.26 2.72 -4.90
CA LYS A 212 4.72 3.99 -5.44
C LYS A 212 3.86 3.83 -6.71
N ARG A 213 3.27 2.65 -6.92
CA ARG A 213 2.37 2.35 -8.05
C ARG A 213 0.88 2.49 -7.72
N GLY A 214 0.53 2.82 -6.48
CA GLY A 214 -0.84 2.92 -6.00
C GLY A 214 -1.39 1.58 -5.50
N VAL A 215 -2.14 1.62 -4.40
CA VAL A 215 -2.86 0.48 -3.82
C VAL A 215 -4.33 0.84 -3.70
N HIS A 216 -5.22 0.04 -4.27
CA HIS A 216 -6.67 0.25 -4.17
C HIS A 216 -7.27 -0.62 -3.06
N ILE A 217 -7.89 0.00 -2.07
CA ILE A 217 -8.65 -0.69 -1.01
C ILE A 217 -10.12 -0.52 -1.29
N VAL A 218 -10.76 -1.61 -1.68
CA VAL A 218 -12.17 -1.65 -2.07
C VAL A 218 -13.01 -2.08 -0.89
N THR A 219 -14.01 -1.29 -0.56
CA THR A 219 -14.98 -1.59 0.52
C THR A 219 -16.41 -1.61 -0.04
N VAL A 220 -17.34 -2.11 0.76
CA VAL A 220 -18.74 -2.28 0.34
C VAL A 220 -19.57 -0.99 0.32
N ASN A 221 -19.14 0.07 1.01
CA ASN A 221 -19.86 1.35 1.01
C ASN A 221 -18.96 2.54 1.35
N ASN A 222 -19.42 3.73 0.99
CA ASN A 222 -18.67 4.99 1.11
C ASN A 222 -18.29 5.31 2.56
N TYR A 223 -19.15 4.97 3.54
CA TYR A 223 -18.86 5.21 4.94
C TYR A 223 -17.67 4.37 5.42
N LEU A 224 -17.62 3.08 5.06
CA LEU A 224 -16.49 2.21 5.41
C LEU A 224 -15.21 2.66 4.67
N ALA A 225 -15.30 2.99 3.38
CA ALA A 225 -14.18 3.54 2.61
C ALA A 225 -13.59 4.78 3.31
N GLN A 226 -14.45 5.74 3.66
CA GLN A 226 -14.04 6.96 4.33
C GLN A 226 -13.46 6.67 5.72
N ARG A 227 -14.20 5.93 6.56
CA ARG A 227 -13.78 5.61 7.93
C ARG A 227 -12.42 4.93 7.94
N ASP A 228 -12.23 3.90 7.13
CA ASP A 228 -11.00 3.11 7.15
C ASP A 228 -9.83 3.86 6.54
N SER A 229 -10.07 4.69 5.51
CA SER A 229 -9.05 5.59 4.96
C SER A 229 -8.52 6.56 6.01
N GLU A 230 -9.39 7.17 6.81
CA GLU A 230 -9.01 8.15 7.84
C GLU A 230 -8.45 7.48 9.08
N TRP A 231 -9.01 6.32 9.45
CA TRP A 231 -8.59 5.59 10.63
C TRP A 231 -7.20 4.97 10.45
N MET A 232 -6.91 4.35 9.31
CA MET A 232 -5.59 3.72 9.08
C MET A 232 -4.53 4.69 8.55
N ALA A 233 -4.93 5.86 8.03
CA ALA A 233 -4.02 6.80 7.37
C ALA A 233 -2.77 7.16 8.20
N PRO A 234 -2.86 7.54 9.49
CA PRO A 234 -1.69 7.94 10.25
C PRO A 234 -0.62 6.86 10.39
N LEU A 235 -0.99 5.57 10.32
CA LEU A 235 -0.03 4.46 10.32
C LEU A 235 0.88 4.50 9.08
N PHE A 236 0.34 4.90 7.92
CA PHE A 236 1.06 5.01 6.66
C PHE A 236 1.71 6.38 6.48
N GLN A 237 1.00 7.45 6.83
CA GLN A 237 1.46 8.84 6.74
C GLN A 237 2.65 9.12 7.66
N PHE A 238 2.72 8.46 8.82
CA PHE A 238 3.92 8.51 9.67
C PHE A 238 5.18 8.11 8.88
N HIS A 239 5.05 7.20 7.92
CA HIS A 239 6.14 6.74 7.05
C HIS A 239 6.25 7.50 5.71
N GLY A 240 5.54 8.61 5.54
CA GLY A 240 5.59 9.44 4.34
C GLY A 240 4.78 8.90 3.16
N LEU A 241 3.82 8.00 3.43
CA LEU A 241 2.87 7.54 2.42
C LEU A 241 1.59 8.39 2.45
N THR A 242 1.06 8.69 1.28
CA THR A 242 -0.20 9.43 1.11
C THR A 242 -1.39 8.48 1.04
N VAL A 243 -2.50 8.90 1.63
CA VAL A 243 -3.75 8.13 1.69
C VAL A 243 -4.91 9.04 1.36
N ASP A 244 -5.82 8.60 0.51
CA ASP A 244 -7.06 9.31 0.23
C ASP A 244 -8.21 8.32 -0.08
N CYS A 245 -9.43 8.85 -0.20
CA CYS A 245 -10.64 8.10 -0.51
C CYS A 245 -11.40 8.79 -1.65
N ILE A 246 -11.60 8.09 -2.76
CA ILE A 246 -12.23 8.65 -3.97
C ILE A 246 -13.69 9.03 -3.74
N ASP A 247 -14.39 8.33 -2.84
CA ASP A 247 -15.78 8.60 -2.49
C ASP A 247 -15.99 9.96 -1.80
N LYS A 248 -14.91 10.65 -1.36
CA LYS A 248 -14.97 12.01 -0.81
C LYS A 248 -15.05 13.09 -1.89
N HIS A 249 -14.73 12.73 -3.14
CA HIS A 249 -14.46 13.69 -4.20
C HIS A 249 -15.44 13.51 -5.36
N GLN A 250 -15.83 14.64 -5.97
CA GLN A 250 -16.69 14.61 -7.14
C GLN A 250 -15.99 13.85 -8.28
N PRO A 251 -16.70 13.00 -9.03
CA PRO A 251 -16.10 12.37 -10.20
C PRO A 251 -15.53 13.34 -11.24
N ASN A 252 -14.47 12.92 -11.94
CA ASN A 252 -13.75 13.70 -12.95
C ASN A 252 -13.19 15.06 -12.45
N SER A 253 -13.10 15.26 -11.13
CA SER A 253 -12.51 16.46 -10.54
C SER A 253 -10.99 16.33 -10.38
N PRO A 254 -10.26 17.46 -10.30
CA PRO A 254 -8.85 17.46 -9.93
C PRO A 254 -8.58 16.75 -8.59
N GLU A 255 -9.48 16.87 -7.62
CA GLU A 255 -9.38 16.22 -6.31
C GLU A 255 -9.51 14.70 -6.43
N ARG A 256 -10.40 14.22 -7.31
CA ARG A 256 -10.53 12.79 -7.63
C ARG A 256 -9.25 12.22 -8.22
N ARG A 257 -8.64 12.93 -9.16
CA ARG A 257 -7.33 12.56 -9.72
C ARG A 257 -6.26 12.53 -8.64
N LYS A 258 -6.21 13.55 -7.79
CA LYS A 258 -5.27 13.61 -6.67
C LYS A 258 -5.45 12.44 -5.69
N ALA A 259 -6.68 11.99 -5.46
CA ALA A 259 -6.96 10.82 -4.63
C ALA A 259 -6.43 9.52 -5.25
N TYR A 260 -6.47 9.39 -6.57
CA TYR A 260 -5.79 8.30 -7.28
C TYR A 260 -4.27 8.45 -7.27
N GLU A 261 -3.74 9.68 -7.26
CA GLU A 261 -2.30 9.98 -7.09
C GLU A 261 -1.79 9.78 -5.65
N ALA A 262 -2.65 9.44 -4.70
CA ALA A 262 -2.24 8.97 -3.38
C ALA A 262 -1.64 7.56 -3.45
N ASP A 263 -0.62 7.27 -2.62
CA ASP A 263 0.03 5.95 -2.59
C ASP A 263 -0.97 4.83 -2.26
N ILE A 264 -1.98 5.16 -1.46
CA ILE A 264 -3.08 4.28 -1.07
C ILE A 264 -4.40 5.01 -1.32
N THR A 265 -5.28 4.38 -2.08
CA THR A 265 -6.57 4.93 -2.47
C THR A 265 -7.67 3.99 -1.98
N TYR A 266 -8.52 4.47 -1.09
CA TYR A 266 -9.74 3.78 -0.67
C TYR A 266 -10.89 4.13 -1.61
N GLY A 267 -11.84 3.21 -1.75
CA GLY A 267 -13.10 3.52 -2.39
C GLY A 267 -14.07 2.36 -2.44
N THR A 268 -15.21 2.57 -3.07
CA THR A 268 -16.17 1.51 -3.37
C THR A 268 -15.94 0.89 -4.74
N ASN A 269 -16.37 -0.36 -4.92
CA ASN A 269 -16.24 -1.08 -6.19
C ASN A 269 -16.88 -0.33 -7.36
N ASN A 270 -18.05 0.27 -7.14
CA ASN A 270 -18.79 1.06 -8.10
C ASN A 270 -17.97 2.27 -8.54
N GLU A 271 -17.42 3.04 -7.58
CA GLU A 271 -16.65 4.24 -7.90
C GLU A 271 -15.38 3.92 -8.70
N PHE A 272 -14.61 2.89 -8.31
CA PHE A 272 -13.46 2.42 -9.10
C PHE A 272 -13.86 1.97 -10.51
N GLY A 273 -14.94 1.20 -10.64
CA GLY A 273 -15.41 0.70 -11.92
C GLY A 273 -15.92 1.80 -12.85
N PHE A 274 -16.70 2.75 -12.32
CA PHE A 274 -17.21 3.88 -13.10
C PHE A 274 -16.11 4.85 -13.52
N ASP A 275 -15.10 5.09 -12.68
CA ASP A 275 -13.93 5.88 -13.10
C ASP A 275 -13.17 5.20 -14.23
N TYR A 276 -12.96 3.89 -14.15
CA TYR A 276 -12.34 3.15 -15.25
C TYR A 276 -13.14 3.30 -16.56
N LEU A 277 -14.47 3.17 -16.51
CA LEU A 277 -15.31 3.35 -17.69
C LEU A 277 -15.27 4.78 -18.23
N ARG A 278 -15.27 5.79 -17.35
CA ARG A 278 -15.16 7.20 -17.74
C ARG A 278 -13.82 7.52 -18.38
N ASP A 279 -12.73 7.00 -17.82
CA ASP A 279 -11.39 7.15 -18.36
C ASP A 279 -11.27 6.56 -19.78
N ASN A 280 -11.95 5.44 -20.04
CA ASN A 280 -12.00 4.84 -21.39
C ASN A 280 -12.94 5.59 -22.38
N MET A 281 -13.68 6.59 -21.91
CA MET A 281 -14.48 7.49 -22.74
C MET A 281 -13.88 8.91 -22.84
N ALA A 282 -12.78 9.17 -22.11
CA ALA A 282 -12.08 10.45 -22.12
C ALA A 282 -11.53 10.75 -23.52
N ARG A 283 -11.53 12.03 -23.89
CA ARG A 283 -11.00 12.49 -25.19
C ARG A 283 -9.55 12.90 -25.09
N ASP A 284 -9.18 13.44 -23.93
CA ASP A 284 -7.86 13.98 -23.67
C ASP A 284 -7.21 13.28 -22.45
N PRO A 285 -5.90 13.04 -22.46
CA PRO A 285 -5.20 12.42 -21.33
C PRO A 285 -5.34 13.17 -20.00
N GLU A 286 -5.57 14.49 -20.06
CA GLU A 286 -5.78 15.34 -18.89
C GLU A 286 -7.16 15.14 -18.23
N GLU A 287 -8.08 14.44 -18.87
CA GLU A 287 -9.39 14.09 -18.30
C GLU A 287 -9.33 12.81 -17.47
N LEU A 288 -8.31 11.97 -17.68
CA LEU A 288 -8.13 10.71 -16.96
C LEU A 288 -7.97 10.96 -15.46
N VAL A 289 -8.66 10.18 -14.62
CA VAL A 289 -8.51 10.26 -13.16
C VAL A 289 -7.69 9.12 -12.58
N GLN A 290 -7.78 7.90 -13.13
CA GLN A 290 -6.98 6.78 -12.65
C GLN A 290 -5.53 6.91 -13.12
N ARG A 291 -4.62 6.36 -12.32
CA ARG A 291 -3.25 6.16 -12.76
C ARG A 291 -3.21 5.16 -13.91
N ARG A 292 -2.12 5.23 -14.70
CA ARG A 292 -1.81 4.17 -15.65
C ARG A 292 -1.51 2.87 -14.91
N GLY A 293 -2.28 1.84 -15.21
CA GLY A 293 -2.15 0.49 -14.66
C GLY A 293 -2.87 0.30 -13.33
N HIS A 294 -3.33 -0.93 -13.10
CA HIS A 294 -3.99 -1.35 -11.86
C HIS A 294 -3.05 -2.27 -11.09
N HIS A 295 -2.21 -1.69 -10.22
CA HIS A 295 -1.09 -2.40 -9.60
C HIS A 295 -1.54 -3.46 -8.59
N TYR A 296 -2.25 -3.05 -7.55
CA TYR A 296 -2.69 -3.94 -6.48
C TYR A 296 -4.04 -3.46 -5.95
N ALA A 297 -4.99 -4.39 -5.82
CA ALA A 297 -6.30 -4.13 -5.26
C ALA A 297 -6.63 -5.17 -4.21
N MET A 298 -7.15 -4.72 -3.08
CA MET A 298 -7.64 -5.58 -2.01
C MET A 298 -9.11 -5.29 -1.78
N VAL A 299 -9.93 -6.33 -1.84
CA VAL A 299 -11.39 -6.24 -1.72
C VAL A 299 -11.79 -6.75 -0.35
N ASP A 300 -12.32 -5.86 0.48
CA ASP A 300 -12.98 -6.23 1.74
C ASP A 300 -14.40 -6.74 1.46
N GLU A 301 -14.84 -7.75 2.22
CA GLU A 301 -16.09 -8.49 2.02
C GLU A 301 -16.28 -8.95 0.55
N VAL A 302 -15.47 -9.93 0.14
CA VAL A 302 -15.39 -10.43 -1.25
C VAL A 302 -16.49 -11.45 -1.62
N ASP A 303 -17.28 -11.89 -0.64
CA ASP A 303 -18.38 -12.86 -0.81
C ASP A 303 -19.59 -12.29 -1.57
#